data_AF-A0A352T6F8-F1
#
_entry.id   AF-A0A352T6F8-F1
#
_cell.length_a   1.000
_cell.length_b   1.000
_cell.length_c   1.000
_cell.angle_alpha   90.00
_cell.angle_beta   90.00
_cell.angle_gamma   90.00
#
_symmetry.space_group_name_H-M   'P 1'
#
loop_
_entity.id
_entity.type
_entity.pdbx_description
1 polymer ?
#
loop_
_entity_poly.entity_id
_entity_poly.type
_entity_poly.pdbx_seq_one_letter_code
_entity_poly.pdbx_strand_id
1 'polypeptide(L)'
;MGECKLLIKENEGILVCGNSTRVARIRVRDINYISCDNRIITIHTDGFQDSFYGKIGEVYNVLKGYGFEYVNESEIVNIMKIRKMHTNYVVLHEETELICSKTCKHRVRELMWN
;
A
#
# COMPACT_ATOMS: atom_id res chain seq x y z
N MET A 1 -1.85 17.36 10.65
CA MET A 1 -1.56 16.33 9.61
C MET A 1 -1.83 14.97 10.23
N GLY A 2 -2.29 13.99 9.45
CA GLY A 2 -2.33 12.62 9.94
C GLY A 2 -0.93 12.06 10.06
N GLU A 3 -0.68 11.26 11.09
CA GLU A 3 0.58 10.54 11.29
C GLU A 3 0.40 9.09 10.88
N CYS A 4 1.47 8.49 10.36
CA CYS A 4 1.52 7.09 10.00
C CYS A 4 2.79 6.46 10.59
N LYS A 5 2.63 5.36 11.33
CA LYS A 5 3.74 4.62 11.93
C LYS A 5 3.49 3.12 11.90
N LEU A 6 4.57 2.35 11.89
CA LEU A 6 4.50 0.90 11.99
C LEU A 6 4.81 0.46 13.41
N LEU A 7 3.98 -0.44 13.94
CA LEU A 7 4.24 -1.16 15.17
C LEU A 7 4.46 -2.64 14.85
N ILE A 8 5.51 -3.23 15.43
CA ILE A 8 5.73 -4.68 15.35
C ILE A 8 5.28 -5.29 16.68
N LYS A 9 4.33 -6.22 16.62
CA LYS A 9 3.85 -6.96 17.79
C LYS A 9 3.76 -8.43 17.42
N GLU A 10 4.43 -9.31 18.19
CA GLU A 10 4.33 -10.77 18.01
C GLU A 10 4.63 -11.22 16.55
N ASN A 11 5.64 -10.61 15.91
CA ASN A 11 5.98 -10.80 14.48
C ASN A 11 4.91 -10.36 13.48
N GLU A 12 3.87 -9.65 13.92
CA GLU A 12 2.85 -9.03 13.05
C GLU A 12 3.11 -7.51 12.94
N GLY A 13 3.18 -7.02 11.70
CA GLY A 13 3.23 -5.60 11.40
C GLY A 13 1.84 -4.98 11.46
N ILE A 14 1.68 -3.93 12.26
CA ILE A 14 0.45 -3.14 12.39
C ILE A 14 0.73 -1.71 11.96
N LEU A 15 0.12 -1.30 10.85
CA LEU A 15 0.10 0.10 10.43
C LEU A 15 -0.88 0.86 11.31
N VAL A 16 -0.39 1.92 11.95
CA VAL A 16 -1.19 2.83 12.76
C VAL A 16 -1.22 4.17 12.05
N CYS A 17 -2.40 4.57 11.59
CA CYS A 17 -2.61 5.76 10.79
C CYS A 17 -3.82 6.55 11.29
N GLY A 18 -3.74 7.87 11.26
CA GLY A 18 -4.85 8.72 11.70
C GLY A 18 -4.38 10.06 12.24
N ASN A 19 -5.26 10.73 12.98
CA ASN A 19 -5.01 12.03 13.59
C ASN A 19 -5.37 11.98 15.09
N SER A 20 -5.40 13.14 15.75
CA SER A 20 -5.72 13.24 17.17
C SER A 20 -7.14 12.78 17.54
N THR A 21 -8.07 12.70 16.59
CA THR A 21 -9.48 12.35 16.84
C THR A 21 -9.84 10.94 16.38
N ARG A 22 -9.14 10.38 15.41
CA ARG A 22 -9.35 9.01 14.92
C ARG A 22 -8.04 8.33 14.61
N VAL A 23 -7.87 7.12 15.14
CA VAL A 23 -6.71 6.25 14.87
C VAL A 23 -7.22 4.91 14.35
N ALA A 24 -6.77 4.51 13.16
CA ALA A 24 -6.96 3.17 12.62
C ALA A 24 -5.71 2.31 12.88
N ARG A 25 -5.94 1.01 13.07
CA ARG A 25 -4.89 0.00 13.26
C ARG A 25 -5.16 -1.12 12.29
N ILE A 26 -4.28 -1.30 11.32
CA ILE A 26 -4.49 -2.18 10.19
C ILE A 26 -3.32 -3.13 10.12
N ARG A 27 -3.57 -4.44 10.05
CA ARG A 27 -2.51 -5.41 9.84
C ARG A 27 -1.92 -5.22 8.46
N VAL A 28 -0.61 -5.11 8.38
CA VAL A 28 0.10 -4.86 7.12
C VAL A 28 -0.21 -5.95 6.07
N ARG A 29 -0.33 -7.21 6.51
CA ARG A 29 -0.68 -8.34 5.64
C ARG A 29 -2.10 -8.27 5.03
N ASP A 30 -3.00 -7.52 5.65
CA ASP A 30 -4.39 -7.39 5.19
C ASP A 30 -4.55 -6.23 4.19
N ILE A 31 -3.51 -5.38 4.04
CA ILE A 31 -3.51 -4.27 3.08
C ILE A 31 -3.20 -4.81 1.68
N ASN A 32 -4.07 -4.48 0.73
CA ASN A 32 -3.90 -4.82 -0.69
C ASN A 32 -3.06 -3.76 -1.41
N TYR A 33 -3.47 -2.49 -1.28
CA TYR A 33 -2.77 -1.36 -1.82
C TYR A 33 -3.16 -0.07 -1.07
N ILE A 34 -2.42 1.00 -1.32
CA ILE A 34 -2.68 2.32 -0.77
C ILE A 34 -2.65 3.30 -1.92
N SER A 35 -3.68 4.15 -2.02
CA SER A 35 -3.77 5.21 -3.02
C SER A 35 -3.70 6.59 -2.38
N CYS A 36 -3.34 7.59 -3.17
CA CYS A 36 -3.30 8.98 -2.77
C CYS A 36 -3.99 9.85 -3.81
N ASP A 37 -5.02 10.58 -3.39
CA ASP A 37 -5.67 11.64 -4.16
C ASP A 37 -5.69 12.93 -3.34
N ASN A 38 -5.11 14.01 -3.84
CA ASN A 38 -5.08 15.32 -3.16
C ASN A 38 -4.67 15.27 -1.68
N ARG A 39 -3.63 14.47 -1.35
CA ARG A 39 -3.12 14.19 0.00
C ARG A 39 -4.06 13.38 0.91
N ILE A 40 -5.14 12.85 0.37
CA ILE A 40 -5.97 11.85 1.04
C ILE A 40 -5.35 10.49 0.73
N ILE A 41 -4.73 9.89 1.75
CA ILE A 41 -4.24 8.52 1.70
C ILE A 41 -5.40 7.60 2.01
N THR A 42 -5.68 6.64 1.13
CA THR A 42 -6.68 5.60 1.34
C THR A 42 -6.01 4.24 1.37
N ILE A 43 -6.26 3.48 2.43
CA ILE A 43 -5.77 2.12 2.63
C ILE A 43 -6.88 1.17 2.22
N HIS A 44 -6.59 0.28 1.27
CA HIS A 44 -7.54 -0.68 0.72
C HIS A 44 -7.26 -2.08 1.24
N THR A 45 -8.29 -2.75 1.75
CA THR A 45 -8.28 -4.16 2.17
C THR A 45 -9.48 -4.89 1.55
N ASP A 46 -9.57 -6.21 1.71
CA ASP A 46 -10.66 -7.01 1.13
C ASP A 46 -12.06 -6.68 1.67
N GLY A 47 -12.16 -6.04 2.85
CA GLY A 47 -13.45 -5.84 3.54
C GLY A 47 -13.69 -4.42 4.07
N PHE A 48 -12.67 -3.58 4.11
CA PHE A 48 -12.80 -2.18 4.51
C PHE A 48 -11.75 -1.29 3.85
N GLN A 49 -12.04 0.00 3.85
CA GLN A 49 -11.09 1.04 3.50
C GLN A 49 -11.05 2.07 4.61
N ASP A 50 -9.89 2.66 4.85
CA ASP A 50 -9.77 3.83 5.74
C ASP A 50 -8.91 4.91 5.09
N SER A 51 -9.26 6.18 5.36
CA SER A 51 -8.60 7.31 4.72
C SER A 51 -8.19 8.40 5.72
N PHE A 52 -7.01 8.97 5.51
CA PHE A 52 -6.48 10.06 6.32
C PHE A 52 -5.66 11.04 5.48
N TYR A 53 -5.45 12.26 5.99
CA TYR A 53 -4.63 13.26 5.30
C TYR A 53 -3.14 13.02 5.54
N GLY A 54 -2.35 12.88 4.48
CA GLY A 54 -0.91 12.58 4.55
C GLY A 54 -0.20 12.66 3.20
N LYS A 55 1.04 12.17 3.16
CA LYS A 55 1.82 12.05 1.92
C LYS A 55 2.17 10.60 1.65
N ILE A 56 1.95 10.13 0.42
CA ILE A 56 2.22 8.72 0.07
C ILE A 56 3.69 8.34 0.25
N GLY A 57 4.62 9.27 0.02
CA GLY A 57 6.05 9.06 0.29
C GLY A 57 6.37 8.76 1.75
N GLU A 58 5.66 9.38 2.69
CA GLU A 58 5.84 9.12 4.12
C GLU A 58 5.32 7.71 4.48
N VAL A 59 4.18 7.31 3.91
CA VAL A 59 3.61 5.96 4.09
C VAL A 59 4.49 4.88 3.44
N TYR A 60 5.00 5.13 2.24
CA TYR A 60 5.93 4.22 1.56
C TYR A 60 7.20 3.99 2.37
N ASN A 61 7.79 5.04 2.94
CA ASN A 61 9.00 4.89 3.76
C ASN A 61 8.78 3.99 4.98
N VAL A 62 7.56 3.93 5.50
CA VAL A 62 7.18 3.03 6.59
C VAL A 62 7.01 1.58 6.09
N LEU A 63 6.48 1.39 4.88
CA LEU A 63 6.05 0.07 4.39
C LEU A 63 7.02 -0.62 3.41
N LYS A 64 7.98 0.09 2.81
CA LYS A 64 8.87 -0.46 1.76
C LYS A 64 9.67 -1.70 2.19
N GLY A 65 9.98 -1.81 3.48
CA GLY A 65 10.65 -3.00 4.05
C GLY A 65 9.73 -4.21 4.28
N TYR A 66 8.44 -4.07 4.01
CA TYR A 66 7.38 -5.04 4.32
C TYR A 66 6.63 -5.51 3.07
N GLY A 67 7.29 -5.49 1.91
CA GLY A 67 6.72 -5.98 0.65
C GLY A 67 5.82 -4.98 -0.07
N PHE A 68 5.97 -3.67 0.18
CA PHE A 68 5.24 -2.62 -0.53
C PHE A 68 6.13 -1.92 -1.56
N GLU A 69 5.58 -1.68 -2.75
CA GLU A 69 6.28 -0.97 -3.82
C GLU A 69 5.35 -0.03 -4.57
N TYR A 70 5.88 1.06 -5.12
CA TYR A 70 5.12 1.92 -6.03
C TYR A 70 4.75 1.17 -7.31
N VAL A 71 3.49 1.30 -7.74
CA VAL A 71 3.04 0.90 -9.09
C VAL A 71 2.92 2.11 -10.02
N ASN A 72 2.65 3.29 -9.48
CA ASN A 72 2.68 4.60 -10.16
C ASN A 72 2.92 5.72 -9.13
N GLU A 73 2.85 6.99 -9.51
CA GLU A 73 3.11 8.12 -8.60
C GLU A 73 2.10 8.28 -7.44
N SER A 74 0.93 7.67 -7.55
CA SER A 74 -0.21 7.85 -6.65
C SER A 74 -0.59 6.59 -5.88
N GLU A 75 0.05 5.45 -6.17
CA GLU A 75 -0.35 4.15 -5.62
C GLU A 75 0.87 3.29 -5.25
N ILE A 76 0.82 2.72 -4.05
CA ILE A 76 1.74 1.67 -3.58
C ILE A 76 0.96 0.37 -3.37
N VAL A 77 1.51 -0.73 -3.85
CA VAL A 77 0.88 -2.05 -3.80
C VAL A 77 1.62 -2.95 -2.82
N ASN A 78 0.88 -3.83 -2.14
CA ASN A 78 1.48 -4.98 -1.48
C ASN A 78 1.81 -6.05 -2.54
N ILE A 79 3.10 -6.34 -2.73
CA ILE A 79 3.56 -7.29 -3.75
C ILE A 79 2.92 -8.67 -3.58
N MET A 80 2.73 -9.12 -2.33
CA MET A 80 2.12 -10.41 -2.00
C MET A 80 0.65 -10.51 -2.41
N LYS A 81 0.02 -9.37 -2.73
CA LYS A 81 -1.38 -9.28 -3.13
C LYS A 81 -1.55 -9.26 -4.64
N ILE A 82 -0.46 -9.16 -5.41
CA ILE A 82 -0.52 -9.21 -6.86
C ILE A 82 -0.70 -10.65 -7.34
N ARG A 83 -1.80 -10.91 -8.04
CA ARG A 83 -2.10 -12.21 -8.65
C ARG A 83 -1.46 -12.34 -10.04
N LYS A 84 -1.50 -11.28 -10.85
CA LYS A 84 -1.01 -11.28 -12.24
C LYS A 84 -0.42 -9.93 -12.61
N MET A 85 0.54 -9.93 -13.52
CA MET A 85 1.09 -8.72 -14.12
C MET A 85 0.90 -8.74 -15.64
N HIS A 86 0.34 -7.66 -16.18
CA HIS A 86 0.21 -7.41 -17.60
C HIS A 86 1.21 -6.35 -18.06
N THR A 87 1.12 -5.93 -19.32
CA THR A 87 2.06 -4.97 -19.92
C THR A 87 2.08 -3.64 -19.17
N ASN A 88 0.90 -3.10 -18.79
CA ASN A 88 0.76 -1.75 -18.23
C ASN A 88 -0.05 -1.71 -16.92
N TYR A 89 -0.39 -2.86 -16.35
CA TYR A 89 -1.15 -2.95 -15.11
C TYR A 89 -0.85 -4.25 -14.37
N VAL A 90 -1.17 -4.27 -13.09
CA VAL A 90 -1.19 -5.47 -12.24
C VAL A 90 -2.61 -5.76 -11.81
N VAL A 91 -2.92 -7.02 -11.56
CA VAL A 91 -4.21 -7.49 -11.06
C VAL A 91 -3.99 -8.10 -9.70
N LEU A 92 -4.72 -7.63 -8.70
CA LEU A 92 -4.67 -8.14 -7.32
C LEU A 92 -5.54 -9.40 -7.17
N HIS A 93 -5.45 -10.08 -6.02
CA HIS A 93 -6.23 -11.31 -5.76
C HIS A 93 -7.75 -11.06 -5.71
N GLU A 94 -8.14 -9.88 -5.27
CA GLU A 94 -9.50 -9.35 -5.21
C GLU A 94 -9.96 -8.71 -6.53
N GLU A 95 -9.21 -8.96 -7.61
CA GLU A 95 -9.50 -8.55 -9.00
C GLU A 95 -9.38 -7.04 -9.29
N THR A 96 -8.94 -6.23 -8.32
CA THR A 96 -8.57 -4.82 -8.55
C THR A 96 -7.43 -4.72 -9.56
N GLU A 97 -7.57 -3.85 -10.56
CA GLU A 97 -6.50 -3.53 -11.52
C GLU A 97 -5.84 -2.20 -11.16
N LEU A 98 -4.51 -2.20 -11.03
CA LEU A 98 -3.72 -0.99 -10.79
C LEU A 98 -2.82 -0.70 -11.99
N ILE A 99 -2.85 0.53 -12.49
CA ILE A 99 -1.98 0.96 -13.58
C ILE A 99 -0.53 0.91 -13.08
N CYS A 100 0.31 0.18 -13.81
CA CYS A 100 1.73 0.03 -13.52
C CYS A 100 2.53 0.88 -14.51
N SER A 101 3.11 1.96 -14.01
CA SER A 101 3.93 2.88 -14.79
C SER A 101 5.17 2.18 -15.35
N LYS A 102 5.70 2.69 -16.47
CA LYS A 102 6.89 2.13 -17.12
C LYS A 102 8.11 2.12 -16.18
N THR A 103 8.24 3.13 -15.33
CA THR A 103 9.35 3.29 -14.38
C THR A 103 9.26 2.31 -13.22
N CYS A 104 8.06 1.99 -12.75
CA CYS A 104 7.83 1.05 -11.66
C CYS A 104 7.88 -0.43 -12.10
N LYS A 105 7.49 -0.70 -13.35
CA LYS A 105 7.28 -2.06 -13.89
C LYS A 105 8.44 -3.04 -13.65
N HIS A 106 9.69 -2.60 -13.82
CA HIS A 106 10.84 -3.49 -13.63
C HIS A 106 10.95 -3.93 -12.16
N ARG A 107 10.82 -2.97 -11.24
CA ARG A 107 10.97 -3.22 -9.80
C ARG A 107 9.85 -4.09 -9.25
N VAL A 108 8.60 -3.81 -9.63
CA VAL A 108 7.45 -4.63 -9.25
C VAL A 108 7.62 -6.06 -9.75
N ARG A 109 8.06 -6.24 -11.01
CA ARG A 109 8.37 -7.57 -11.56
C ARG A 109 9.45 -8.29 -10.76
N GLU A 110 10.56 -7.64 -10.45
CA GLU A 110 11.64 -8.26 -9.67
C GLU A 110 11.13 -8.79 -8.32
N LEU A 111 10.31 -8.00 -7.62
CA LEU A 111 9.79 -8.35 -6.30
C LEU A 111 8.77 -9.49 -6.32
N MET A 112 7.99 -9.66 -7.40
CA MET A 112 7.00 -10.74 -7.50
C MET A 112 7.61 -12.14 -7.63
N TRP A 113 8.86 -12.26 -8.08
CA TRP A 113 9.54 -13.53 -8.35
C TRP A 113 10.65 -13.86 -7.33
N ASN A 114 10.79 -13.05 -6.27
CA ASN A 114 11.64 -13.34 -5.10
C ASN A 114 10.86 -14.10 -4.03
#